data_AF-A0A495UF36-F1
#
_entry.id   AF-A0A495UF36-F1
#
_cell.length_a   1.000
_cell.length_b   1.000
_cell.length_c   1.000
_cell.angle_alpha   90.00
_cell.angle_beta   90.00
_cell.angle_gamma   90.00
#
_symmetry.space_group_name_H-M   'P 1'
#
loop_
_entity.id
_entity.type
_entity.pdbx_description
1 polymer ?
#
loop_
_entity_poly.entity_id
_entity_poly.type
_entity_poly.pdbx_seq_one_letter_code
_entity_poly.pdbx_strand_id
1 'polypeptide(L)'
;MGTIASHERSERAARAGAGVAAVGRRIHAQRTAQGLSLQEFATLAGVDAPALSALERGEGATTLFTLYAAADALGVPAGAFVSVGDTSADAAPAAPVPNPTPVPATGGDHGPTERAPRTFADLRKGALAGRTFDTLPQFAVAAVLEARYSVAAIARVFRVPAWKLQGWVDEKTGPDAASHRR
;
A
#
# COMPACT_ATOMS: atom_id res chain seq x y z
N MET A 1 33.87 24.13 25.35
CA MET A 1 33.55 22.69 25.46
C MET A 1 32.28 22.25 24.69
N GLY A 2 31.57 23.11 23.92
CA GLY A 2 30.25 22.77 23.33
C GLY A 2 30.21 22.40 21.84
N THR A 3 31.33 22.44 21.11
CA THR A 3 31.34 22.38 19.63
C THR A 3 31.18 20.97 19.06
N ILE A 4 31.72 19.95 19.72
CA ILE A 4 31.72 18.56 19.22
C ILE A 4 30.29 17.98 19.19
N ALA A 5 29.53 18.16 20.26
CA ALA A 5 28.15 17.67 20.34
C ALA A 5 27.17 18.37 19.37
N SER A 6 27.48 19.60 18.94
CA SER A 6 26.71 20.32 17.93
C SER A 6 26.99 19.78 16.52
N HIS A 7 28.27 19.51 16.23
CA HIS A 7 28.70 18.96 14.94
C HIS A 7 28.10 17.56 14.69
N GLU A 8 28.20 16.65 15.65
CA GLU A 8 27.64 15.29 15.52
C GLU A 8 26.12 15.29 15.29
N ARG A 9 25.41 16.24 15.92
CA ARG A 9 23.95 16.37 15.76
C ARG A 9 23.60 16.87 14.35
N SER A 10 24.38 17.83 13.84
CA SER A 10 24.24 18.34 12.47
C SER A 10 24.51 17.25 11.43
N GLU A 11 25.58 16.47 11.60
CA GLU A 11 25.89 15.34 10.72
C GLU A 11 24.81 14.26 10.72
N ARG A 12 24.25 13.92 11.90
CA ARG A 12 23.13 12.98 12.01
C ARG A 12 21.89 13.48 11.28
N ALA A 13 21.56 14.77 11.42
CA ALA A 13 20.44 15.39 10.72
C ALA A 13 20.66 15.39 9.20
N ALA A 14 21.87 15.70 8.73
CA ALA A 14 22.22 15.65 7.31
C ALA A 14 22.10 14.23 6.73
N ARG A 15 22.56 13.20 7.46
CA ARG A 15 22.40 11.80 7.05
C ARG A 15 20.93 11.37 7.00
N ALA A 16 20.13 11.79 7.98
CA ALA A 16 18.69 11.53 7.96
C ALA A 16 18.02 12.19 6.74
N GLY A 17 18.36 13.45 6.43
CA GLY A 17 17.87 14.15 5.25
C GLY A 17 18.27 13.47 3.93
N ALA A 18 19.52 13.00 3.82
CA ALA A 18 19.98 12.24 2.66
C ALA A 18 19.19 10.93 2.45
N GLY A 19 18.90 10.22 3.55
CA GLY A 19 18.06 9.01 3.52
C GLY A 19 16.63 9.30 3.05
N VAL A 20 16.01 10.38 3.53
CA VAL A 20 14.66 10.79 3.10
C VAL A 20 14.65 11.15 1.61
N ALA A 21 15.66 11.87 1.13
CA ALA A 21 15.79 12.17 -0.30
C ALA A 21 15.99 10.90 -1.15
N ALA A 22 16.73 9.90 -0.65
CA ALA A 22 16.90 8.62 -1.34
C ALA A 22 15.59 7.83 -1.45
N VAL A 23 14.77 7.81 -0.40
CA VAL A 23 13.42 7.22 -0.40
C VAL A 23 12.56 7.89 -1.49
N GLY A 24 12.52 9.23 -1.52
CA GLY A 24 11.75 9.99 -2.51
C GLY A 24 12.15 9.64 -3.95
N ARG A 25 13.45 9.59 -4.24
CA ARG A 25 13.97 9.21 -5.56
C ARG A 25 13.53 7.82 -6.01
N ARG A 26 13.49 6.84 -5.11
CA ARG A 26 13.05 5.48 -5.45
C ARG A 26 11.57 5.40 -5.77
N ILE A 27 10.75 6.14 -5.01
CA ILE A 27 9.31 6.22 -5.26
C ILE A 27 9.06 6.86 -6.63
N HIS A 28 9.76 7.96 -6.93
CA HIS A 28 9.72 8.60 -8.25
C HIS A 28 10.14 7.66 -9.38
N ALA A 29 11.25 6.95 -9.22
CA ALA A 29 11.75 6.00 -10.21
C ALA A 29 10.74 4.86 -10.45
N GLN A 30 10.15 4.31 -9.39
CA GLN A 30 9.16 3.24 -9.50
C GLN A 30 7.87 3.71 -10.16
N ARG A 31 7.38 4.91 -9.80
CA ARG A 31 6.20 5.51 -10.45
C ARG A 31 6.43 5.70 -11.95
N THR A 32 7.55 6.31 -12.32
CA THR A 32 7.87 6.60 -13.72
C THR A 32 8.14 5.33 -14.53
N ALA A 33 8.73 4.30 -13.92
CA ALA A 33 8.88 2.98 -14.54
C ALA A 33 7.53 2.30 -14.84
N GLN A 34 6.48 2.59 -14.05
CA GLN A 34 5.11 2.14 -14.32
C GLN A 34 4.36 3.05 -15.32
N GLY A 35 5.00 4.10 -15.85
CA GLY A 35 4.40 5.03 -16.80
C GLY A 35 3.34 5.95 -16.19
N LEU A 36 3.24 6.03 -14.86
CA LEU A 36 2.24 6.85 -14.17
C LEU A 36 2.68 8.31 -14.11
N SER A 37 1.79 9.24 -14.43
CA SER A 37 1.97 10.65 -14.09
C SER A 37 1.81 10.88 -12.57
N LEU A 38 2.24 12.04 -12.08
CA LEU A 38 2.08 12.39 -10.67
C LEU A 38 0.58 12.48 -10.28
N GLN A 39 -0.27 12.97 -11.19
CA GLN A 39 -1.70 13.13 -10.94
C GLN A 39 -2.44 11.78 -10.92
N GLU A 40 -2.07 10.85 -11.79
CA GLU A 40 -2.58 9.48 -11.75
C GLU A 40 -2.12 8.76 -10.49
N PHE A 41 -0.87 8.96 -10.10
CA PHE A 41 -0.34 8.38 -8.85
C PHE A 41 -1.04 8.93 -7.61
N ALA A 42 -1.30 10.23 -7.55
CA ALA A 42 -2.12 10.89 -6.53
C ALA A 42 -3.52 10.28 -6.43
N THR A 43 -4.16 10.08 -7.58
CA THR A 43 -5.48 9.47 -7.66
C THR A 43 -5.47 8.02 -7.16
N LEU A 44 -4.46 7.24 -7.53
CA LEU A 44 -4.30 5.84 -7.09
C LEU A 44 -3.99 5.73 -5.59
N ALA A 45 -3.11 6.60 -5.07
CA ALA A 45 -2.73 6.63 -3.66
C ALA A 45 -3.80 7.24 -2.75
N GLY A 46 -4.75 8.01 -3.30
CA GLY A 46 -5.73 8.75 -2.51
C GLY A 46 -5.09 9.88 -1.69
N VAL A 47 -4.04 10.50 -2.22
CA VAL A 47 -3.27 11.58 -1.58
C VAL A 47 -3.10 12.74 -2.56
N ASP A 48 -3.11 13.97 -2.07
CA ASP A 48 -2.95 15.15 -2.91
C ASP A 48 -1.61 15.17 -3.65
N ALA A 49 -1.62 15.59 -4.92
CA ALA A 49 -0.43 15.65 -5.75
C ALA A 49 0.73 16.48 -5.16
N PRO A 50 0.51 17.62 -4.47
CA PRO A 50 1.58 18.34 -3.79
C PRO A 50 2.28 17.53 -2.69
N ALA A 51 1.54 16.72 -1.94
CA ALA A 51 2.10 15.89 -0.87
C ALA A 51 2.96 14.74 -1.43
N LEU A 52 2.52 14.10 -2.52
CA LEU A 52 3.35 13.12 -3.24
C LEU A 52 4.55 13.76 -3.92
N SER A 53 4.40 14.98 -4.45
CA SER A 53 5.51 15.75 -5.01
C SER A 53 6.58 16.05 -3.97
N ALA A 54 6.16 16.44 -2.75
CA ALA A 54 7.06 16.67 -1.62
C ALA A 54 7.74 15.37 -1.18
N LEU A 55 7.00 14.26 -1.09
CA LEU A 55 7.54 12.93 -0.82
C LEU A 55 8.62 12.54 -1.86
N GLU A 56 8.36 12.68 -3.16
CA GLU A 56 9.30 12.31 -4.23
C GLU A 56 10.60 13.14 -4.19
N ARG A 57 10.52 14.39 -3.75
CA ARG A 57 11.71 15.24 -3.55
C ARG A 57 12.39 15.03 -2.20
N GLY A 58 11.79 14.26 -1.30
CA GLY A 58 12.25 14.13 0.08
C GLY A 58 12.12 15.43 0.88
N GLU A 59 11.16 16.27 0.51
CA GLU A 59 10.91 17.58 1.10
C GLU A 59 9.74 17.55 2.09
N GLY A 60 9.79 18.47 3.06
CA GLY A 60 8.67 18.78 3.94
C GLY A 60 8.34 17.71 4.99
N ALA A 61 7.25 17.95 5.73
CA ALA A 61 6.70 17.03 6.72
C ALA A 61 5.93 15.89 6.03
N THR A 62 6.63 15.10 5.23
CA THR A 62 6.08 13.87 4.66
C THR A 62 5.67 12.94 5.79
N THR A 63 4.42 12.50 5.79
CA THR A 63 3.89 11.60 6.83
C THR A 63 4.18 10.15 6.48
N LEU A 64 4.27 9.30 7.51
CA LEU A 64 4.29 7.84 7.31
C LEU A 64 3.05 7.40 6.51
N PHE A 65 1.90 8.02 6.75
CA PHE A 65 0.69 7.77 5.97
C PHE A 65 0.91 7.95 4.46
N THR A 66 1.51 9.07 4.04
CA THR A 66 1.80 9.37 2.62
C THR A 66 2.76 8.35 2.02
N LEU A 67 3.77 7.91 2.77
CA LEU A 67 4.69 6.84 2.33
C LEU A 67 3.96 5.51 2.14
N TYR A 68 3.14 5.09 3.09
CA TYR A 68 2.40 3.83 3.00
C TYR A 68 1.35 3.84 1.88
N ALA A 69 0.65 4.96 1.69
CA ALA A 69 -0.30 5.13 0.59
C ALA A 69 0.40 5.06 -0.79
N ALA A 70 1.55 5.73 -0.93
CA ALA A 70 2.38 5.64 -2.13
C ALA A 70 2.86 4.20 -2.41
N ALA A 71 3.29 3.49 -1.36
CA ALA A 71 3.75 2.10 -1.47
C ALA A 71 2.62 1.14 -1.89
N ASP A 72 1.43 1.29 -1.28
CA ASP A 72 0.24 0.50 -1.64
C ASP A 72 -0.17 0.73 -3.11
N ALA A 73 -0.20 2.00 -3.55
CA ALA A 73 -0.51 2.35 -4.93
C ALA A 73 0.51 1.80 -5.95
N LEU A 74 1.79 1.70 -5.57
CA LEU A 74 2.83 1.07 -6.40
C LEU A 74 2.87 -0.45 -6.28
N GLY A 75 2.08 -1.04 -5.37
CA GLY A 75 1.98 -2.48 -5.15
C GLY A 75 3.23 -3.10 -4.49
N VAL A 76 4.03 -2.32 -3.77
CA VAL A 76 5.27 -2.77 -3.13
C VAL A 76 5.28 -2.48 -1.62
N PRO A 77 5.98 -3.27 -0.79
CA PRO A 77 6.11 -2.98 0.64
C PRO A 77 6.83 -1.65 0.87
N ALA A 78 6.36 -0.83 1.82
CA ALA A 78 6.99 0.46 2.14
C ALA A 78 8.47 0.34 2.53
N GLY A 79 8.85 -0.77 3.19
CA GLY A 79 10.24 -1.08 3.53
C GLY A 79 11.16 -1.25 2.32
N ALA A 80 10.62 -1.52 1.11
CA ALA A 80 11.43 -1.64 -0.10
C ALA A 80 12.08 -0.30 -0.53
N PHE A 81 11.53 0.83 -0.08
CA PHE A 81 12.10 2.15 -0.39
C PHE A 81 13.16 2.61 0.61
N VAL A 82 13.22 1.96 1.78
CA VAL A 82 14.10 2.32 2.89
C VAL A 82 15.25 1.31 2.94
N SER A 83 16.50 1.75 2.74
CA SER A 83 17.67 0.90 2.96
C SER A 83 18.60 1.50 4.00
N VAL A 84 19.29 0.60 4.71
CA VAL A 84 20.33 0.97 5.67
C VAL A 84 21.59 1.30 4.88
N GLY A 85 22.03 2.56 4.95
CA GLY A 85 23.31 3.00 4.36
C GLY A 85 23.23 3.79 3.06
N ASP A 86 22.05 4.16 2.58
CA ASP A 86 21.83 4.97 1.35
C ASP A 86 22.18 6.45 1.49
N THR A 87 23.35 6.70 2.07
CA THR A 87 23.83 8.04 2.43
C THR A 87 24.61 8.72 1.31
N SER A 88 24.82 8.03 0.19
CA SER A 88 25.53 8.56 -0.96
C SER A 88 24.56 9.11 -2.00
N ALA A 89 24.80 10.35 -2.42
CA ALA A 89 24.04 11.05 -3.47
C ALA A 89 24.21 10.42 -4.87
N ASP A 90 25.01 9.36 -5.00
CA ASP A 90 25.33 8.68 -6.25
C ASP A 90 24.80 7.24 -6.24
N ALA A 91 23.48 7.09 -6.08
CA ALA A 91 22.81 5.84 -6.41
C ALA A 91 22.24 6.00 -7.83
N ALA A 92 23.04 5.63 -8.82
CA ALA A 92 22.56 5.30 -10.17
C ALA A 92 21.29 4.43 -10.07
N PRO A 93 20.34 4.56 -11.02
CA PRO A 93 19.06 3.89 -10.93
C PRO A 93 19.30 2.39 -10.81
N ALA A 94 19.01 1.83 -9.63
CA ALA A 94 19.00 0.40 -9.44
C ALA A 94 18.07 -0.17 -10.52
N ALA A 95 18.64 -1.01 -11.38
CA ALA A 95 17.91 -1.77 -12.38
C ALA A 95 16.65 -2.38 -11.76
N PRO A 96 15.54 -2.50 -12.51
CA PRO A 96 14.28 -2.97 -11.98
C PRO A 96 14.50 -4.28 -11.23
N VAL A 97 14.35 -4.25 -9.91
CA VAL A 97 14.38 -5.47 -9.11
C VAL A 97 13.22 -6.33 -9.60
N PRO A 98 13.45 -7.53 -10.15
CA PRO A 98 12.36 -8.44 -10.43
C PRO A 98 11.64 -8.70 -9.11
N ASN A 99 10.30 -8.68 -9.14
CA ASN A 99 9.45 -9.04 -8.01
C ASN A 99 10.10 -10.16 -7.19
N PRO A 100 10.33 -10.01 -5.87
CA PRO A 100 10.89 -11.09 -5.09
C PRO A 100 9.94 -12.28 -5.21
N THR A 101 10.42 -13.35 -5.83
CA THR A 101 9.76 -14.64 -5.87
C THR A 101 9.44 -15.02 -4.42
N PRO A 102 8.17 -15.33 -4.06
CA PRO A 102 7.87 -15.73 -2.70
C PRO A 102 8.62 -17.03 -2.42
N VAL A 103 9.60 -16.96 -1.50
CA VAL A 103 10.28 -18.13 -0.95
C VAL A 103 9.21 -19.03 -0.31
N PRO A 104 9.11 -20.31 -0.68
CA PRO A 104 8.16 -21.21 -0.05
C PRO A 104 8.61 -21.45 1.39
N ALA A 105 7.81 -20.98 2.34
CA ALA A 105 7.95 -21.36 3.73
C ALA A 105 7.63 -22.86 3.85
N THR A 106 8.66 -23.65 4.16
CA THR A 106 8.55 -25.08 4.43
C THR A 106 7.74 -25.31 5.71
N GLY A 107 6.63 -26.04 5.58
CA GLY A 107 6.12 -27.00 6.57
C GLY A 107 5.37 -26.42 7.78
N GLY A 108 4.03 -26.47 7.70
CA GLY A 108 3.14 -26.35 8.84
C GLY A 108 1.73 -26.82 8.46
N ASP A 109 1.45 -28.10 8.71
CA ASP A 109 0.21 -28.82 8.42
C ASP A 109 -1.02 -28.15 9.04
N HIS A 110 -1.80 -27.41 8.23
CA HIS A 110 -3.13 -26.88 8.55
C HIS A 110 -3.98 -26.98 7.27
N GLY A 111 -5.25 -27.39 7.40
CA GLY A 111 -6.18 -27.78 6.32
C GLY A 111 -6.37 -26.79 5.16
N PRO A 112 -7.15 -27.19 4.13
CA PRO A 112 -7.05 -26.66 2.77
C PRO A 112 -7.26 -25.13 2.73
N THR A 113 -6.16 -24.39 2.63
CA THR A 113 -6.16 -22.95 2.41
C THR A 113 -6.45 -22.69 0.93
N GLU A 114 -7.74 -22.53 0.65
CA GLU A 114 -8.26 -22.27 -0.69
C GLU A 114 -7.55 -21.04 -1.29
N ARG A 115 -6.93 -21.28 -2.44
CA ARG A 115 -6.05 -20.39 -3.20
C ARG A 115 -6.64 -18.97 -3.28
N ALA A 116 -5.89 -17.95 -2.85
CA ALA A 116 -6.35 -16.56 -2.88
C ALA A 116 -6.96 -16.18 -4.25
N PRO A 117 -8.17 -15.58 -4.28
CA PRO A 117 -8.92 -15.35 -5.50
C PRO A 117 -8.18 -14.33 -6.37
N ARG A 118 -7.93 -14.70 -7.64
CA ARG A 118 -7.24 -13.84 -8.61
C ARG A 118 -8.19 -13.18 -9.58
N THR A 119 -9.41 -13.71 -9.70
CA THR A 119 -10.41 -13.24 -10.67
C THR A 119 -11.81 -13.15 -10.05
N PHE A 120 -12.70 -12.39 -10.69
CA PHE A 120 -14.12 -12.36 -10.33
C PHE A 120 -14.78 -13.75 -10.36
N ALA A 121 -14.36 -14.60 -11.30
CA ALA A 121 -14.87 -15.96 -11.42
C ALA A 121 -14.52 -16.81 -10.19
N ASP A 122 -13.39 -16.54 -9.53
CA ASP A 122 -13.00 -17.26 -8.31
C ASP A 122 -13.85 -16.83 -7.11
N LEU A 123 -14.29 -15.57 -7.04
CA LEU A 123 -15.20 -15.10 -5.99
C LEU A 123 -16.60 -15.70 -6.10
N ARG A 124 -17.02 -16.14 -7.29
CA ARG A 124 -18.30 -16.83 -7.48
C ARG A 124 -18.24 -18.34 -7.20
N LYS A 125 -17.09 -18.86 -6.76
CA LYS A 125 -16.94 -20.23 -6.27
C LYS A 125 -17.09 -20.22 -4.74
N GLY A 126 -17.70 -21.26 -4.17
CA GLY A 126 -17.86 -21.39 -2.71
C GLY A 126 -19.00 -20.53 -2.14
N ALA A 127 -18.74 -19.79 -1.06
CA ALA A 127 -19.76 -19.13 -0.21
C ALA A 127 -20.68 -18.11 -0.93
N LEU A 128 -20.26 -17.60 -2.10
CA LEU A 128 -21.03 -16.64 -2.90
C LEU A 128 -21.62 -17.27 -4.19
N ALA A 129 -21.48 -18.59 -4.36
CA ALA A 129 -22.01 -19.30 -5.52
C ALA A 129 -23.55 -19.19 -5.59
N GLY A 130 -24.09 -18.93 -6.78
CA GLY A 130 -25.54 -18.82 -7.02
C GLY A 130 -26.23 -17.60 -6.38
N ARG A 131 -25.51 -16.76 -5.63
CA ARG A 131 -26.09 -15.56 -4.99
C ARG A 131 -26.10 -14.37 -5.94
N THR A 132 -27.16 -13.58 -5.84
CA THR A 132 -27.34 -12.30 -6.52
C THR A 132 -27.11 -11.15 -5.56
N PHE A 133 -26.51 -10.08 -6.07
CA PHE A 133 -26.21 -8.87 -5.33
C PHE A 133 -26.72 -7.70 -6.14
N ASP A 134 -27.37 -6.74 -5.47
CA ASP A 134 -28.02 -5.61 -6.13
C ASP A 134 -26.97 -4.61 -6.66
N THR A 135 -25.81 -4.57 -6.01
CA THR A 135 -24.70 -3.69 -6.40
C THR A 135 -23.33 -4.37 -6.30
N LEU A 136 -22.38 -3.88 -7.10
CA LEU A 136 -20.99 -4.37 -7.09
C LEU A 136 -20.29 -4.19 -5.72
N PRO A 137 -20.43 -3.06 -5.01
CA PRO A 137 -19.89 -2.87 -3.65
C PRO A 137 -20.43 -3.89 -2.64
N GLN A 138 -21.72 -4.20 -2.70
CA GLN A 138 -22.34 -5.19 -1.82
C GLN A 138 -21.74 -6.58 -2.04
N PHE A 139 -21.46 -6.96 -3.29
CA PHE A 139 -20.76 -8.20 -3.61
C PHE A 139 -19.32 -8.21 -3.06
N ALA A 140 -18.60 -7.09 -3.16
CA ALA A 140 -17.23 -6.96 -2.65
C ALA A 140 -17.17 -7.08 -1.12
N VAL A 141 -18.12 -6.48 -0.40
CA VAL A 141 -18.23 -6.59 1.06
C VAL A 141 -18.58 -8.02 1.49
N ALA A 142 -19.50 -8.69 0.77
CA ALA A 142 -19.84 -10.09 1.04
C ALA A 142 -18.64 -11.04 0.86
N ALA A 143 -17.76 -10.76 -0.11
CA ALA A 143 -16.52 -11.52 -0.29
C ALA A 143 -15.56 -11.40 0.90
N VAL A 144 -15.50 -10.24 1.55
CA VAL A 144 -14.67 -10.03 2.74
C VAL A 144 -15.30 -10.67 3.97
N LEU A 145 -16.56 -10.36 4.25
CA LEU A 145 -17.21 -10.74 5.50
C LEU A 145 -17.63 -12.21 5.53
N GLU A 146 -18.15 -12.71 4.41
CA GLU A 146 -18.80 -14.03 4.36
C GLU A 146 -17.85 -15.09 3.80
N ALA A 147 -17.13 -14.78 2.72
CA ALA A 147 -16.13 -15.69 2.16
C ALA A 147 -14.75 -15.57 2.83
N ARG A 148 -14.62 -14.72 3.87
CA ARG A 148 -13.43 -14.54 4.72
C ARG A 148 -12.16 -14.18 3.95
N TYR A 149 -12.29 -13.59 2.76
CA TYR A 149 -11.15 -13.10 2.01
C TYR A 149 -10.61 -11.79 2.60
N SER A 150 -9.30 -11.59 2.51
CA SER A 150 -8.69 -10.33 2.94
C SER A 150 -9.17 -9.15 2.08
N VAL A 151 -9.35 -7.99 2.71
CA VAL A 151 -9.71 -6.71 2.04
C VAL A 151 -8.75 -6.40 0.90
N ALA A 152 -7.46 -6.59 1.09
CA ALA A 152 -6.44 -6.32 0.07
C ALA A 152 -6.53 -7.27 -1.15
N ALA A 153 -6.97 -8.52 -0.97
CA ALA A 153 -7.16 -9.46 -2.08
C ALA A 153 -8.38 -9.04 -2.94
N ILE A 154 -9.48 -8.69 -2.28
CA ILE A 154 -10.71 -8.25 -2.94
C ILE A 154 -10.52 -6.90 -3.63
N ALA A 155 -9.83 -5.94 -2.99
CA ALA A 155 -9.50 -4.64 -3.56
C ALA A 155 -8.78 -4.77 -4.92
N ARG A 156 -7.85 -5.72 -5.04
CA ARG A 156 -7.13 -6.01 -6.28
C ARG A 156 -8.03 -6.58 -7.37
N VAL A 157 -8.93 -7.51 -7.05
CA VAL A 157 -9.86 -8.11 -8.02
C VAL A 157 -10.81 -7.06 -8.60
N PHE A 158 -11.30 -6.15 -7.75
CA PHE A 158 -12.25 -5.10 -8.14
C PHE A 158 -11.58 -3.83 -8.66
N ARG A 159 -10.24 -3.76 -8.61
CA ARG A 159 -9.44 -2.57 -8.94
C ARG A 159 -9.93 -1.31 -8.23
N VAL A 160 -10.26 -1.46 -6.95
CA VAL A 160 -10.62 -0.35 -6.06
C VAL A 160 -9.56 -0.20 -4.97
N PRO A 161 -9.30 1.01 -4.48
CA PRO A 161 -8.40 1.20 -3.34
C PRO A 161 -8.87 0.42 -2.11
N ALA A 162 -7.95 -0.18 -1.37
CA ALA A 162 -8.27 -1.01 -0.21
C ALA A 162 -9.03 -0.23 0.89
N TRP A 163 -8.74 1.06 1.07
CA TRP A 163 -9.45 1.92 2.02
C TRP A 163 -10.93 2.12 1.65
N LYS A 164 -11.25 2.18 0.36
CA LYS A 164 -12.62 2.36 -0.12
C LYS A 164 -13.44 1.11 0.14
N LEU A 165 -12.82 -0.05 -0.07
CA LEU A 165 -13.42 -1.33 0.29
C LEU A 165 -13.57 -1.49 1.81
N GLN A 166 -12.56 -1.07 2.59
CA GLN A 166 -12.62 -1.05 4.05
C GLN A 166 -13.76 -0.16 4.54
N GLY A 167 -13.96 1.03 3.95
CA GLY A 167 -15.08 1.92 4.28
C GLY A 167 -16.46 1.28 4.05
N TRP A 168 -16.64 0.52 2.96
CA TRP A 168 -17.89 -0.22 2.73
C TRP A 168 -18.11 -1.37 3.71
N VAL A 169 -17.02 -2.00 4.17
CA VAL A 169 -17.07 -3.05 5.20
C VAL A 169 -17.41 -2.42 6.56
N ASP A 170 -16.73 -1.33 6.92
CA ASP A 170 -16.92 -0.60 8.18
C ASP A 170 -18.34 -0.01 8.27
N GLU A 171 -18.91 0.48 7.16
CA GLU A 171 -20.31 0.94 7.08
C GLU A 171 -21.31 -0.20 7.36
N LYS A 172 -21.00 -1.43 6.94
CA LYS A 172 -21.83 -2.61 7.21
C LYS A 172 -21.63 -3.22 8.59
N THR A 173 -20.44 -3.08 9.18
CA THR A 173 -20.11 -3.60 10.52
C THR A 173 -20.24 -2.56 11.63
N GLY A 174 -20.42 -1.28 11.27
CA GLY A 174 -20.58 -0.16 12.18
C GLY A 174 -21.86 -0.28 13.02
N PRO A 175 -21.93 0.40 14.17
CA PRO A 175 -23.03 0.27 15.13
C PRO A 175 -24.28 1.01 14.64
N ASP A 176 -24.92 0.54 13.57
CA ASP A 176 -26.23 1.01 13.15
C ASP A 176 -27.12 -0.09 12.56
N ALA A 177 -27.25 -1.19 13.32
CA ALA A 177 -28.30 -2.19 13.11
C ALA A 177 -29.38 -2.15 14.21
N ALA A 178 -29.28 -1.24 15.19
CA ALA A 178 -30.19 -1.18 16.34
C ALA A 178 -31.26 -0.07 16.27
N SER A 179 -31.21 0.86 15.31
CA SER A 179 -32.05 2.08 15.36
C SER A 179 -33.21 2.12 14.36
N HIS A 180 -33.44 1.08 13.55
CA HIS A 180 -34.57 1.01 12.60
C HIS A 180 -35.60 -0.06 12.97
N ARG A 181 -35.98 -0.12 14.26
CA ARG A 181 -37.22 -0.74 14.71
C ARG A 181 -37.74 -0.02 15.95
N ARG A 182 -38.48 1.06 15.75
CA ARG A 182 -39.68 1.47 16.52
C ARG A 182 -40.26 2.75 15.95
#